data_AF-A0A0F9B568-F1
#
_entry.id   AF-A0A0F9B568-F1
#
_cell.length_a   1.000
_cell.length_b   1.000
_cell.length_c   1.000
_cell.angle_alpha   90.00
_cell.angle_beta   90.00
_cell.angle_gamma   90.00
#
_symmetry.space_group_name_H-M   'P 1'
#
loop_
_entity.id
_entity.type
_entity.pdbx_description
1 polymer ?
#
loop_
_entity_poly.entity_id
_entity_poly.type
_entity_poly.pdbx_seq_one_letter_code
_entity_poly.pdbx_strand_id
1 'polypeptide(L)' 'MNELALFAGVGGGILASRLLGWRVVCAVEIDPYCREVLLRRQEEGLLAPFAVWDDLRTFNGYAWRGRVDVISLGPPCQG' A
#
# COMPACT_ATOMS: atom_id res chain seq x y z
N MET A 1 5.46 3.03 12.83
CA MET A 1 5.45 4.09 11.79
C MET A 1 4.24 3.92 10.90
N ASN A 2 3.68 5.01 10.39
CA ASN A 2 2.60 5.06 9.43
C ASN A 2 3.16 5.07 8.01
N GLU A 3 2.87 4.04 7.23
CA GLU A 3 3.38 3.85 5.87
C GLU A 3 2.33 4.17 4.80
N LEU A 4 2.74 4.89 3.77
CA LEU A 4 2.07 4.98 2.46
C LEU A 4 2.87 4.14 1.44
N ALA A 5 2.29 3.03 0.97
CA ALA A 5 2.96 2.11 0.05
C ALA A 5 2.53 2.38 -1.40
N LEU A 6 3.46 2.79 -2.26
CA LEU A 6 3.22 3.02 -3.68
C LEU A 6 3.73 1.83 -4.51
N PHE A 7 3.02 1.47 -5.58
CA PHE A 7 3.32 0.28 -6.38
C PHE A 7 3.33 -0.98 -5.50
N ALA A 8 2.25 -1.16 -4.73
CA ALA A 8 2.19 -2.14 -3.65
C ALA A 8 2.28 -3.60 -4.13
N GLY A 9 1.98 -3.87 -5.40
CA GLY A 9 1.84 -5.21 -5.96
C GLY A 9 0.92 -6.06 -5.09
N VAL A 10 1.27 -7.33 -4.90
CA VAL A 10 0.54 -8.26 -4.01
C VAL A 10 0.84 -8.06 -2.52
N GLY A 11 1.55 -7.00 -2.13
CA GLY A 11 1.77 -6.62 -0.74
C GLY A 11 3.04 -7.17 -0.07
N GLY A 12 4.10 -7.46 -0.84
CA GLY A 12 5.37 -7.93 -0.26
C GLY A 12 5.99 -6.92 0.72
N GLY A 13 6.06 -5.64 0.33
CA GLY A 13 6.53 -4.56 1.22
C GLY A 13 5.59 -4.35 2.41
N ILE A 14 4.28 -4.42 2.18
CA ILE A 14 3.25 -4.31 3.22
C ILE A 14 3.38 -5.42 4.27
N LEU A 15 3.71 -6.65 3.86
CA LEU A 15 3.99 -7.76 4.77
C LEU A 15 5.24 -7.47 5.62
N ALA A 16 6.31 -6.95 5.02
CA ALA A 16 7.51 -6.55 5.76
C ALA A 16 7.19 -5.46 6.79
N SER A 17 6.42 -4.44 6.42
CA SER A 17 5.95 -3.40 7.33
C SER A 17 5.13 -3.97 8.49
N ARG A 18 4.23 -4.93 8.23
CA ARG A 18 3.50 -5.64 9.29
C ARG A 18 4.45 -6.36 10.24
N LEU A 19 5.47 -7.07 9.73
CA LEU A 19 6.46 -7.79 10.54
C LEU A 19 7.31 -6.84 11.39
N LEU A 20 7.58 -5.63 10.91
CA LEU A 20 8.27 -4.57 11.64
C LEU A 20 7.37 -3.83 12.66
N GLY A 21 6.09 -4.21 12.78
CA GLY A 21 5.12 -3.54 13.65
C GLY A 21 4.69 -2.17 13.13
N TRP A 22 4.85 -1.89 11.84
CA TRP A 22 4.40 -0.66 11.22
C TRP A 22 2.93 -0.77 10.80
N ARG A 23 2.29 0.38 10.63
CA ARG A 23 0.90 0.48 10.23
C ARG A 23 0.83 1.05 8.81
N VAL A 24 0.42 0.23 7.87
CA VAL A 24 0.09 0.70 6.52
C VAL A 24 -1.21 1.49 6.60
N VAL A 25 -1.18 2.73 6.10
CA VAL A 25 -2.36 3.62 6.14
C VAL A 25 -3.01 3.78 4.78
N CYS A 26 -2.25 3.56 3.70
CA CYS A 26 -2.76 3.53 2.34
C CYS A 26 -1.77 2.79 1.43
N ALA A 27 -2.30 2.12 0.43
CA ALA A 27 -1.55 1.52 -0.67
C ALA A 27 -2.08 2.04 -2.01
N VAL A 28 -1.21 2.17 -3.01
CA VAL A 28 -1.58 2.49 -4.39
C VAL A 28 -1.05 1.40 -5.31
N GLU A 29 -1.93 0.81 -6.14
CA GLU A 29 -1.57 -0.25 -7.08
C GLU A 29 -2.50 -0.26 -8.30
N ILE A 30 -1.94 -0.20 -9.51
CA ILE A 30 -2.69 -0.07 -10.75
C ILE A 30 -3.24 -1.40 -11.25
N ASP A 31 -2.59 -2.52 -10.91
CA ASP A 31 -3.02 -3.84 -11.33
C ASP A 31 -4.24 -4.33 -10.51
N PRO A 32 -5.37 -4.65 -11.16
CA PRO A 32 -6.60 -5.04 -10.46
C PRO A 32 -6.45 -6.35 -9.68
N TYR A 33 -5.67 -7.31 -10.18
CA TYR A 33 -5.43 -8.57 -9.49
C TYR A 33 -4.63 -8.34 -8.21
N CYS A 34 -3.58 -7.53 -8.26
CA CYS A 34 -2.79 -7.16 -7.09
C CYS A 34 -3.66 -6.46 -6.02
N ARG A 35 -4.52 -5.52 -6.42
CA ARG A 35 -5.48 -4.89 -5.50
C ARG A 35 -6.44 -5.88 -4.86
N GLU A 36 -6.99 -6.82 -5.65
CA GLU A 36 -7.88 -7.86 -5.14
C GLU A 36 -7.18 -8.73 -4.09
N VAL A 37 -5.93 -9.11 -4.33
CA VAL A 37 -5.12 -9.84 -3.33
C VAL A 37 -4.98 -9.02 -2.04
N LEU A 38 -4.67 -7.72 -2.12
CA LEU A 38 -4.57 -6.87 -0.92
C LEU A 38 -5.88 -6.82 -0.13
N LEU A 39 -7.00 -6.59 -0.81
CA LEU A 39 -8.33 -6.54 -0.20
C LEU A 39 -8.69 -7.89 0.43
N ARG A 40 -8.46 -8.99 -0.28
CA ARG A 40 -8.71 -10.34 0.23
C ARG A 40 -7.91 -10.64 1.49
N ARG A 41 -6.65 -10.23 1.54
CA ARG A 41 -5.81 -10.39 2.76
C ARG A 41 -6.30 -9.53 3.92
N GLN A 42 -6.93 -8.38 3.66
CA GLN A 42 -7.61 -7.60 4.70
C GLN A 42 -8.88 -8.33 5.19
N GLU A 43 -9.69 -8.89 4.27
CA GLU A 43 -10.89 -9.69 4.61
C GLU A 43 -10.55 -10.92 5.47
N GLU A 44 -9.45 -11.59 5.17
CA GLU A 44 -8.95 -12.76 5.90
C GLU A 44 -8.28 -12.38 7.25
N GLY A 45 -8.15 -11.09 7.57
CA GLY A 45 -7.49 -10.59 8.77
C GLY A 45 -5.96 -10.74 8.77
N LEU A 46 -5.38 -11.18 7.65
CA LEU A 46 -3.93 -11.29 7.47
C LEU A 46 -3.25 -9.94 7.33
N LEU A 47 -3.99 -8.90 6.91
CA LEU A 47 -3.57 -7.51 6.92
C LEU A 47 -4.61 -6.69 7.70
N ALA A 48 -4.15 -5.68 8.45
CA ALA A 48 -5.07 -4.71 9.03
C ALA A 48 -5.73 -3.90 7.90
N PRO A 49 -6.98 -3.43 8.05
CA PRO A 49 -7.63 -2.61 7.02
C PRO A 49 -6.87 -1.32 6.71
N PHE A 50 -6.71 -1.01 5.42
CA PHE A 50 -6.15 0.25 4.93
C PHE A 50 -6.72 0.61 3.55
N ALA A 51 -6.68 1.90 3.19
CA ALA A 51 -7.19 2.36 1.91
C ALA A 51 -6.33 1.82 0.74
N VAL A 52 -6.96 1.24 -0.28
CA VAL A 52 -6.29 0.81 -1.52
C VAL A 52 -6.78 1.71 -2.66
N TRP A 53 -5.86 2.43 -3.30
CA TRP A 53 -6.11 3.26 -4.48
C TRP A 53 -5.57 2.59 -5.74
N ASP A 54 -6.12 2.92 -6.90
CA ASP A 54 -5.76 2.32 -8.18
C ASP A 54 -4.60 3.06 -8.89
N ASP A 55 -4.87 4.24 -9.44
CA ASP A 55 -3.93 4.94 -10.31
C ASP A 55 -3.15 6.01 -9.56
N LEU A 56 -1.83 5.87 -9.54
CA LEU A 56 -0.93 6.84 -8.92
C LEU A 56 -1.00 8.22 -9.60
N ARG A 57 -1.36 8.29 -10.89
CA ARG A 57 -1.51 9.55 -11.64
C ARG A 57 -2.71 10.38 -11.18
N THR A 58 -3.72 9.74 -10.59
CA THR A 58 -4.93 10.40 -10.07
C THR A 58 -4.93 10.45 -8.54
N PHE A 59 -4.04 9.73 -7.88
CA PHE A 59 -3.92 9.69 -6.43
C PHE A 59 -3.53 11.05 -5.84
N ASN A 60 -4.40 11.60 -4.97
CA ASN A 60 -4.13 12.85 -4.26
C ASN A 60 -3.47 12.60 -2.90
N GLY A 61 -2.14 12.53 -2.86
CA GLY A 61 -1.37 12.31 -1.63
C GLY A 61 -1.51 13.40 -0.56
N TYR A 62 -2.05 14.59 -0.87
CA TYR A 62 -2.17 15.68 0.11
C TYR A 62 -3.09 15.33 1.28
N ALA A 63 -4.06 14.43 1.10
CA ALA A 63 -4.94 13.99 2.20
C ALA A 63 -4.18 13.21 3.32
N TRP A 64 -2.97 12.75 3.04
CA TRP A 64 -2.09 12.04 3.96
C TRP A 64 -0.98 12.92 4.57
N ARG A 65 -0.92 14.20 4.21
CA ARG A 65 0.08 15.14 4.72
C ARG A 65 0.02 15.23 6.25
N GLY A 66 1.16 15.01 6.92
CA GLY A 66 1.27 15.01 8.37
C GLY A 66 0.70 13.76 9.07
N ARG A 67 0.28 12.74 8.31
CA ARG A 67 -0.25 11.46 8.84
C ARG A 67 0.65 10.26 8.52
N VAL A 68 1.62 10.45 7.63
CA VAL A 68 2.52 9.42 7.11
C VAL A 68 3.95 9.74 7.57
N ASP A 69 4.63 8.73 8.09
CA ASP A 69 6.03 8.81 8.52
C ASP A 69 6.98 8.39 7.39
N VAL A 70 6.55 7.44 6.55
CA VAL A 70 7.36 6.86 5.47
C VAL A 70 6.53 6.61 4.22
N ILE A 71 7.12 6.91 3.06
CA ILE A 71 6.59 6.51 1.76
C ILE A 71 7.54 5.44 1.20
N SER A 72 7.00 4.24 0.94
CA SER A 72 7.75 3.16 0.30
C SER A 72 7.30 3.01 -1.15
N LEU A 73 8.22 2.62 -2.04
CA LEU A 73 7.92 2.41 -3.45
C LEU A 73 8.82 1.33 -4.07
N GLY A 74 8.21 0.50 -4.91
CA GLY A 74 8.91 -0.43 -5.81
C GLY A 74 8.45 -0.19 -7.25
N PRO A 75 8.93 0.87 -7.92
CA PRO A 75 8.47 1.21 -9.26
C PRO A 75 8.87 0.13 -10.28
N PRO A 76 8.14 0.01 -11.41
CA PRO A 76 8.51 -0.89 -12.50
C PRO A 76 9.98 -0.70 -12.94
N CYS A 77 10.72 -1.80 -13.07
CA CYS A 77 12.15 -1.78 -13.40
C CYS A 77 12.47 -2.09 -14.87
N GLN A 78 11.45 -2.31 -15.69
CA GLN A 78 11.58 -2.68 -17.09
C GLN A 78 11.67 -1.39 -17.90
N GLY A 79 12.90 -1.00 -18.24
CA GLY A 79 13.22 0.15 -19.09
C GLY A 79 13.50 -0.26 -20.53
#